data_AF-A0A6L4YA79-F1
#
_entry.id   AF-A0A6L4YA79-F1
#
_cell.length_a   1.000
_cell.length_b   1.000
_cell.length_c   1.000
_cell.angle_alpha   90.00
_cell.angle_beta   90.00
_cell.angle_gamma   90.00
#
_symmetry.space_group_name_H-M   'P 1'
#
loop_
_entity.id
_entity.type
_entity.pdbx_description
1 polymer ?
#
loop_
_entity_poly.entity_id
_entity_poly.type
_entity_poly.pdbx_seq_one_letter_code
_entity_poly.pdbx_strand_id
1 'polypeptide(L)'
;MHKIVLHKNAVKFYKNADAMLKERISSALNAISKDPRYNVHIKKLKGELKNMYRFRLGDIRILYEIEEDIQTVRVKLIDTRGSVYKHISE
;
A
#
# COMPACT_ATOMS: atom_id res chain seq x y z
N MET A 1 -6.70 -14.14 6.55
CA MET A 1 -5.45 -13.39 6.30
C MET A 1 -5.17 -13.45 4.82
N HIS A 2 -4.78 -12.34 4.21
CA HIS A 2 -4.54 -12.22 2.77
C HIS A 2 -3.04 -12.31 2.47
N LYS A 3 -2.68 -12.94 1.36
CA LYS A 3 -1.32 -12.92 0.83
C LYS A 3 -0.98 -11.50 0.36
N ILE A 4 0.19 -10.97 0.74
CA ILE A 4 0.66 -9.68 0.26
C ILE A 4 1.63 -9.90 -0.91
N VAL A 5 1.37 -9.23 -2.04
CA VAL A 5 2.25 -9.20 -3.20
C VAL A 5 2.64 -7.76 -3.49
N LEU A 6 3.94 -7.48 -3.54
CA LEU A 6 4.46 -6.14 -3.79
C LEU A 6 4.83 -5.96 -5.27
N HIS A 7 4.32 -4.91 -5.90
CA HIS A 7 4.76 -4.48 -7.21
C HIS A 7 6.21 -3.95 -7.15
N LYS A 8 6.94 -3.98 -8.28
CA LYS A 8 8.35 -3.56 -8.36
C LYS A 8 8.63 -2.19 -7.74
N ASN A 9 7.71 -1.23 -7.90
CA ASN A 9 7.85 0.11 -7.34
C ASN A 9 7.75 0.12 -5.81
N ALA A 10 6.83 -0.67 -5.25
CA ALA A 10 6.71 -0.85 -3.80
C ALA A 10 7.95 -1.54 -3.22
N VAL A 11 8.50 -2.55 -3.90
CA VAL A 11 9.75 -3.22 -3.51
C VAL A 11 10.92 -2.24 -3.51
N LYS A 12 11.04 -1.40 -4.55
CA LYS A 12 12.11 -0.39 -4.65
C LYS A 12 12.07 0.58 -3.48
N PHE A 13 10.89 1.12 -3.16
CA PHE A 13 10.71 2.00 -2.01
C PHE A 13 11.08 1.29 -0.70
N TYR A 14 10.56 0.08 -0.48
CA TYR A 14 10.81 -0.68 0.74
C TYR A 14 12.30 -0.99 0.93
N LYS A 15 13.02 -1.35 -0.13
CA LYS A 15 14.46 -1.65 -0.06
C LYS A 15 15.28 -0.43 0.34
N ASN A 16 14.93 0.74 -0.18
CA ASN A 16 15.62 2.01 0.06
C ASN A 16 15.24 2.68 1.39
N ALA A 17 14.17 2.23 2.05
CA ALA A 17 13.79 2.72 3.35
C ALA A 17 14.83 2.37 4.43
N ASP A 18 14.99 3.26 5.41
CA ASP A 18 15.76 2.99 6.61
C ASP A 18 15.10 1.90 7.48
N ALA A 19 15.82 1.42 8.49
CA ALA A 19 15.34 0.33 9.34
C ALA A 19 14.03 0.68 10.08
N MET A 20 13.93 1.89 10.60
CA MET A 20 12.73 2.35 11.33
C MET A 20 11.52 2.38 10.41
N LEU A 21 11.70 2.86 9.18
CA LEU A 21 10.64 2.95 8.20
C LEU A 21 10.25 1.56 7.67
N LYS A 22 11.21 0.66 7.45
CA LYS A 22 10.93 -0.74 7.09
C LYS A 22 10.02 -1.40 8.12
N GLU A 23 10.31 -1.25 9.41
CA GLU A 23 9.48 -1.81 10.48
C GLU A 23 8.05 -1.25 10.48
N ARG A 24 7.91 0.06 10.28
CA ARG A 24 6.59 0.69 10.19
C ARG A 24 5.81 0.21 8.96
N ILE A 25 6.48 0.02 7.82
CA ILE A 25 5.85 -0.53 6.60
C ILE A 25 5.46 -1.99 6.83
N SER A 26 6.34 -2.83 7.40
CA SER A 26 6.06 -4.23 7.72
C SER A 26 4.82 -4.35 8.63
N SER A 27 4.72 -3.50 9.65
CA SER A 27 3.57 -3.43 10.54
C SER A 27 2.27 -3.07 9.80
N ALA A 28 2.34 -2.10 8.89
CA ALA A 28 1.21 -1.72 8.05
C ALA A 28 0.78 -2.86 7.11
N LEU A 29 1.73 -3.54 6.46
CA LEU A 29 1.46 -4.69 5.59
C LEU A 29 0.82 -5.85 6.36
N ASN A 30 1.26 -6.10 7.59
CA ASN A 30 0.64 -7.10 8.47
C ASN A 30 -0.81 -6.73 8.82
N ALA A 31 -1.07 -5.46 9.16
CA ALA A 31 -2.42 -4.99 9.42
C ALA A 31 -3.33 -5.16 8.18
N ILE A 32 -2.83 -4.79 6.99
CA ILE A 32 -3.54 -4.97 5.72
C ILE A 32 -3.80 -6.45 5.41
N SER A 33 -2.83 -7.33 5.69
CA SER A 33 -3.02 -8.78 5.49
C SER A 33 -4.15 -9.33 6.38
N LYS A 34 -4.28 -8.85 7.61
CA LYS A 34 -5.34 -9.28 8.52
C LYS A 34 -6.71 -8.77 8.08
N ASP A 35 -6.84 -7.46 7.86
CA ASP A 35 -8.06 -6.84 7.36
C ASP A 35 -7.73 -5.73 6.34
N PRO A 36 -7.85 -6.02 5.04
CA PRO A 36 -7.49 -5.06 3.99
C PRO A 36 -8.58 -4.00 3.75
N ARG A 37 -9.73 -4.07 4.43
CA ARG A 37 -10.84 -3.13 4.24
C ARG A 37 -11.02 -2.20 5.42
N TYR A 38 -10.79 -2.71 6.64
CA TYR A 38 -11.13 -2.02 7.87
C TYR A 38 -9.90 -1.82 8.75
N ASN A 39 -9.44 -0.57 8.78
CA ASN A 39 -8.45 -0.06 9.73
C ASN A 39 -8.59 1.47 9.79
N VAL A 40 -8.27 2.08 10.93
CA VAL A 40 -8.30 3.55 11.09
C VAL A 40 -7.44 4.30 10.06
N HIS A 41 -6.40 3.65 9.54
CA HIS A 41 -5.50 4.20 8.53
C HIS A 41 -5.90 3.86 7.08
N ILE A 42 -6.87 2.96 6.87
CA ILE A 42 -7.33 2.53 5.55
C ILE A 42 -8.47 3.43 5.08
N LYS A 43 -8.41 3.86 3.81
CA LYS A 43 -9.55 4.47 3.10
C LYS A 43 -9.68 3.87 1.71
N LYS A 44 -10.91 3.52 1.33
CA LYS A 44 -11.25 3.23 -0.06
C LYS A 44 -11.12 4.51 -0.89
N LEU A 45 -10.45 4.42 -2.03
CA LEU A 45 -10.31 5.55 -2.95
C LEU A 45 -11.58 5.72 -3.79
N LYS A 46 -11.69 6.88 -4.44
CA LYS A 46 -12.86 7.28 -5.24
C LYS A 46 -12.41 7.63 -6.66
N GLY A 47 -13.38 7.80 -7.57
CA GLY A 47 -13.13 8.15 -8.97
C GLY A 47 -12.47 7.00 -9.73
N GLU A 48 -11.47 7.31 -10.55
CA GLU A 48 -10.72 6.33 -11.36
C GLU A 48 -10.05 5.24 -10.52
N LEU A 49 -9.73 5.53 -9.26
CA LEU A 49 -9.09 4.60 -8.33
C LEU A 49 -10.08 3.87 -7.42
N LYS A 50 -11.38 3.81 -7.75
CA LYS A 50 -12.43 3.22 -6.89
C LYS A 50 -12.19 1.75 -6.48
N ASN A 51 -11.36 1.03 -7.24
CA ASN A 51 -10.99 -0.37 -6.97
C ASN A 51 -9.79 -0.49 -6.02
N MET A 52 -9.23 0.64 -5.58
CA MET A 52 -8.05 0.69 -4.74
C MET A 52 -8.35 1.21 -3.33
N TYR A 53 -7.47 0.84 -2.42
CA TYR A 53 -7.44 1.26 -1.05
C TYR A 53 -6.11 1.94 -0.76
N ARG A 54 -6.11 2.80 0.27
CA ARG A 54 -4.92 3.49 0.76
C ARG A 54 -4.77 3.29 2.25
N PHE A 55 -3.62 2.76 2.67
CA PHE A 55 -3.17 2.83 4.07
C PHE A 55 -2.29 4.06 4.28
N ARG A 56 -2.57 4.89 5.29
CA ARG A 56 -1.77 6.08 5.63
C ARG A 56 -0.87 5.82 6.84
N LEU A 57 0.43 6.00 6.65
CA LEU A 57 1.46 5.87 7.68
C LEU A 57 2.23 7.21 7.80
N GLY A 58 1.66 8.17 8.54
CA GLY A 58 2.17 9.55 8.57
C GLY A 58 2.11 10.21 7.19
N ASP A 59 3.29 10.46 6.61
CA ASP A 59 3.44 11.00 5.25
C ASP A 59 3.50 9.93 4.15
N ILE A 60 3.62 8.66 4.53
CA ILE A 60 3.72 7.55 3.58
C ILE A 60 2.34 6.98 3.30
N ARG A 61 2.14 6.56 2.05
CA ARG A 61 0.91 5.94 1.55
C ARG A 61 1.24 4.61 0.91
N ILE A 62 0.48 3.60 1.28
CA ILE A 62 0.48 2.29 0.63
C ILE A 62 -0.81 2.20 -0.18
N LEU A 63 -0.68 2.12 -1.50
CA LEU A 63 -1.78 1.92 -2.43
C LEU A 63 -1.86 0.46 -2.82
N TYR A 64 -3.04 -0.14 -2.66
CA TYR A 64 -3.25 -1.55 -2.96
C TYR A 64 -4.65 -1.82 -3.48
N GLU A 65 -4.78 -2.96 -4.14
CA GLU A 65 -6.05 -3.56 -4.54
C GLU A 65 -6.19 -4.92 -3.84
N ILE A 66 -7.43 -5.39 -3.72
CA ILE A 66 -7.76 -6.66 -3.08
C ILE A 66 -8.36 -7.56 -4.15
N GLU A 67 -7.75 -8.72 -4.35
CA GLU A 67 -8.30 -9.80 -5.17
C GLU A 67 -8.90 -10.86 -4.28
N GLU A 68 -10.22 -10.84 -4.16
CA GLU A 68 -10.99 -11.73 -3.29
C GLU A 68 -10.86 -13.19 -3.70
N ASP A 69 -10.91 -13.47 -5.01
CA ASP A 69 -10.94 -14.82 -5.56
C ASP A 69 -9.73 -15.66 -5.13
N ILE A 70 -8.59 -15.00 -4.92
CA ILE A 70 -7.33 -15.62 -4.52
C ILE A 70 -6.79 -15.10 -3.18
N GLN A 71 -7.64 -14.43 -2.38
CA GLN A 71 -7.31 -13.86 -1.07
C GLN A 71 -5.97 -13.11 -1.06
N THR A 72 -5.72 -12.29 -2.08
CA THR A 72 -4.44 -11.62 -2.29
C THR A 72 -4.60 -10.11 -2.33
N VAL A 73 -3.75 -9.41 -1.59
CA VAL A 73 -3.60 -7.96 -1.65
C VAL A 73 -2.39 -7.63 -2.50
N ARG A 74 -2.62 -6.90 -3.60
CA ARG A 74 -1.56 -6.40 -4.48
C ARG A 74 -1.23 -4.96 -4.14
N VAL A 75 -0.06 -4.75 -3.53
CA VAL A 75 0.46 -3.43 -3.23
C VAL A 75 1.11 -2.85 -4.48
N LYS A 76 0.48 -1.82 -5.06
CA LYS A 76 0.93 -1.17 -6.30
C LYS A 76 2.06 -0.17 -6.04
N LEU A 77 1.94 0.59 -4.96
CA LEU A 77 2.86 1.69 -4.65
C LEU A 77 2.99 1.89 -3.15
N ILE A 78 4.22 2.14 -2.71
CA ILE A 78 4.52 2.70 -1.39
C ILE A 78 5.29 3.97 -1.65
N ASP A 79 4.79 5.12 -1.20
CA ASP A 79 5.45 6.40 -1.47
C ASP A 79 5.08 7.48 -0.45
N THR A 80 5.90 8.53 -0.39
CA THR A 80 5.71 9.72 0.43
C THR A 80 4.64 10.67 -0.13
N ARG A 81 4.20 11.62 0.69
CA ARG A 81 3.22 12.64 0.30
C ARG A 81 3.80 13.53 -0.80
N GLY A 82 3.16 13.55 -1.97
CA GLY A 82 3.52 14.43 -3.09
C GLY A 82 4.29 13.74 -4.23
N SER A 83 4.97 12.62 -3.97
CA SER A 83 5.67 11.84 -5.00
C SER A 83 4.76 10.89 -5.79
N VAL A 84 3.59 10.55 -5.25
CA VAL A 84 2.58 9.67 -5.88
C VAL A 84 2.12 10.13 -7.28
N TYR A 85 2.24 11.43 -7.61
CA TYR A 85 1.86 11.96 -8.92
C TYR A 85 3.00 12.01 -9.95
N LYS A 86 4.25 11.71 -9.57
CA LYS A 86 5.39 11.73 -10.52
C LYS A 86 5.46 10.50 -11.44
N HIS A 87 4.59 9.50 -11.25
CA HIS A 87 4.60 8.26 -12.03
C HIS A 87 3.34 8.05 -12.90
N ILE A 88 2.51 9.08 -13.07
CA ILE A 88 1.34 9.04 -13.99
C ILE A 88 1.70 9.59 -15.40
N SER A 89 2.94 10.02 -15.60
CA SER A 89 3.45 10.56 -16.85
C SER A 89 4.71 9.82 -17.29
N GLU A 90 4.54 8.60 -17.82
CA GLU A 90 5.45 7.89 -18.72
C GLU A 90 4.71 6.71 -19.36
#